data_AF-A0A9D1LJ28-F1
#
_entry.id   AF-A0A9D1LJ28-F1
#
_cell.length_a   1.000
_cell.length_b   1.000
_cell.length_c   1.000
_cell.angle_alpha   90.00
_cell.angle_beta   90.00
_cell.angle_gamma   90.00
#
_symmetry.space_group_name_H-M   'P 1'
#
loop_
_entity.id
_entity.type
_entity.pdbx_description
1 polymer ?
#
loop_
_entity_poly.entity_id
_entity_poly.type
_entity_poly.pdbx_seq_one_letter_code
_entity_poly.pdbx_strand_id
1 'polypeptide(L)'
;MRMEANTNDLLCKPISLSAPIDFTVLKEIIGFFGHENRMELWAEPESIRFRKWTFFSFFRPALLVFPDWRIHQGEGIALLQKERKGSPQLWMYRCRDPLLSRPSPYFTLLAARSPQEEEAETRQMEDIIRCSVREYFEPEY
;
A
#
# COMPACT_ATOMS: atom_id res chain seq x y z
N MET A 1 12.88 0.41 8.96
CA MET A 1 11.50 0.52 9.50
C MET A 1 10.86 -0.86 9.43
N ARG A 2 10.12 -1.35 10.43
CA ARG A 2 9.47 -2.68 10.34
C ARG A 2 7.96 -2.51 10.23
N MET A 3 7.49 -2.26 9.01
CA MET A 3 6.07 -2.09 8.71
C MET A 3 5.29 -3.39 8.94
N GLU A 4 4.05 -3.26 9.43
CA GLU A 4 3.15 -4.37 9.64
C GLU A 4 1.78 -4.11 8.99
N ALA A 5 1.15 -5.18 8.48
CA ALA A 5 -0.21 -5.17 7.95
C ALA A 5 -1.05 -6.28 8.58
N ASN A 6 -2.31 -6.01 8.91
CA ASN A 6 -3.23 -7.06 9.35
C ASN A 6 -3.95 -7.68 8.15
N THR A 7 -4.20 -8.98 8.16
CA THR A 7 -5.03 -9.62 7.13
C THR A 7 -6.43 -9.05 7.03
N ASN A 8 -6.93 -8.42 8.11
CA ASN A 8 -8.23 -7.76 8.14
C ASN A 8 -8.19 -6.31 7.67
N ASP A 9 -7.00 -5.71 7.53
CA ASP A 9 -6.83 -4.33 7.06
C ASP A 9 -6.82 -4.28 5.51
N LEU A 10 -7.57 -5.17 4.87
CA LEU A 10 -7.75 -5.19 3.43
C LEU A 10 -8.58 -3.97 3.01
N LEU A 11 -8.00 -3.11 2.19
CA LEU A 11 -8.64 -1.84 1.80
C LEU A 11 -9.77 -2.06 0.80
N CYS A 12 -9.60 -3.02 -0.10
CA CYS A 12 -10.47 -3.19 -1.24
C CYS A 12 -10.51 -4.63 -1.76
N LYS A 13 -11.37 -4.89 -2.76
CA LYS A 13 -11.36 -6.17 -3.47
C LYS A 13 -10.01 -6.34 -4.20
N PRO A 14 -9.42 -7.55 -4.21
CA PRO A 14 -8.19 -7.82 -4.94
C PRO A 14 -8.35 -7.49 -6.43
N ILE A 15 -7.30 -6.94 -7.02
CA ILE A 15 -7.21 -6.66 -8.45
C ILE A 15 -6.71 -7.94 -9.10
N SER A 16 -7.52 -8.55 -9.97
CA SER A 16 -7.03 -9.65 -10.80
C SER A 16 -5.94 -9.13 -11.73
N LEU A 17 -4.99 -9.98 -12.10
CA LEU A 17 -3.93 -9.62 -13.03
C LEU A 17 -3.89 -10.66 -14.15
N SER A 18 -3.57 -10.21 -15.36
CA SER A 18 -3.31 -11.08 -16.51
C SER A 18 -2.05 -11.93 -16.33
N ALA A 19 -1.03 -11.37 -15.67
CA ALA A 19 0.23 -12.02 -15.35
C ALA A 19 0.83 -11.48 -14.02
N PRO A 20 1.82 -12.17 -13.43
CA PRO A 20 2.58 -11.64 -12.30
C PRO A 20 3.27 -10.33 -12.66
N ILE A 21 3.24 -9.35 -11.76
CA ILE A 21 3.88 -8.04 -11.92
C ILE A 21 5.22 -8.00 -11.18
N ASP A 22 6.24 -7.42 -11.81
CA ASP A 22 7.48 -7.02 -11.15
C ASP A 22 7.26 -5.74 -10.34
N PHE A 23 7.50 -5.79 -9.03
CA PHE A 23 7.34 -4.63 -8.16
C PHE A 23 8.28 -3.47 -8.49
N THR A 24 9.43 -3.72 -9.10
CA THR A 24 10.34 -2.66 -9.58
C THR A 24 9.67 -1.83 -10.67
N VAL A 25 9.04 -2.51 -11.64
CA VAL A 25 8.33 -1.83 -12.74
C VAL A 25 7.07 -1.13 -12.21
N LEU A 26 6.32 -1.80 -11.33
CA LEU A 26 5.12 -1.22 -10.73
C LEU A 26 5.43 0.02 -9.90
N LYS A 27 6.56 0.04 -9.18
CA LYS A 27 7.05 1.22 -8.45
C LYS A 27 7.20 2.43 -9.37
N GLU A 28 7.88 2.27 -10.50
CA GLU A 28 8.13 3.37 -11.44
C GLU A 28 6.82 3.93 -11.99
N ILE A 29 5.89 3.04 -12.37
CA ILE A 29 4.58 3.43 -12.89
C ILE A 29 3.75 4.15 -11.82
N ILE A 30 3.65 3.60 -10.61
CA ILE A 30 2.92 4.25 -9.50
C ILE A 30 3.51 5.62 -9.19
N GLY A 31 4.84 5.75 -9.18
CA GLY A 31 5.52 7.04 -8.98
C GLY A 31 5.14 8.06 -10.05
N PHE A 32 5.10 7.64 -11.32
CA PHE A 32 4.67 8.47 -12.44
C PHE A 32 3.21 8.94 -12.29
N PHE A 33 2.25 8.03 -12.05
CA PHE A 33 0.84 8.44 -11.86
C PHE A 33 0.65 9.30 -10.61
N GLY A 34 1.39 9.01 -9.54
CA GLY A 34 1.40 9.86 -8.35
C GLY A 34 1.76 11.30 -8.69
N HIS A 35 2.86 11.49 -9.42
CA HIS A 35 3.29 12.81 -9.89
C HIS A 35 2.22 13.51 -10.75
N GLU A 36 1.66 12.83 -11.75
CA GLU A 36 0.60 13.37 -12.61
C GLU A 36 -0.66 13.80 -11.82
N ASN A 37 -0.96 13.10 -10.73
CA ASN A 37 -2.10 13.39 -9.85
C ASN A 37 -1.73 14.35 -8.69
N ARG A 38 -0.58 15.04 -8.76
CA ARG A 38 -0.07 15.98 -7.74
C ARG A 38 0.05 15.36 -6.35
N MET A 39 0.36 14.07 -6.32
CA MET A 39 0.50 13.28 -5.11
C MET A 39 1.76 12.42 -5.27
N GLU A 40 2.93 13.00 -5.02
CA GLU A 40 4.20 12.28 -5.13
C GLU A 40 4.22 11.07 -4.20
N LEU A 41 4.11 9.89 -4.80
CA LEU A 41 4.12 8.62 -4.10
C LEU A 41 5.52 8.04 -4.12
N TRP A 42 6.03 7.77 -2.94
CA TRP A 42 7.20 6.94 -2.78
C TRP A 42 6.75 5.47 -2.71
N ALA A 43 7.49 4.60 -3.39
CA ALA A 43 7.25 3.18 -3.31
C ALA A 43 8.54 2.36 -3.30
N GLU A 44 8.64 1.36 -2.43
CA GLU A 44 9.78 0.42 -2.39
C GLU A 44 9.37 -1.02 -2.11
N PRO A 45 9.95 -2.00 -2.83
CA PRO A 45 9.82 -3.41 -2.49
C PRO A 45 10.44 -3.71 -1.13
N GLU A 46 9.64 -4.20 -0.20
CA GLU A 46 10.04 -4.46 1.18
C GLU A 46 9.42 -5.76 1.71
N SER A 47 10.04 -6.31 2.76
CA SER A 47 9.49 -7.48 3.46
C SER A 47 8.59 -7.03 4.62
N ILE A 48 7.28 -7.14 4.42
CA ILE A 48 6.28 -6.69 5.40
C ILE A 48 5.83 -7.85 6.28
N ARG A 49 5.67 -7.58 7.58
CA ARG A 49 5.08 -8.54 8.51
C ARG A 49 3.56 -8.50 8.42
N PHE A 50 2.96 -9.61 8.02
CA PHE A 50 1.51 -9.80 8.04
C PHE A 50 1.08 -10.51 9.31
N ARG A 51 0.19 -9.88 10.08
CA ARG A 51 -0.45 -10.48 11.26
C ARG A 51 -1.77 -11.15 10.85
N LYS A 52 -1.92 -12.44 11.16
CA LYS A 52 -3.21 -13.14 11.14
C LYS A 52 -3.94 -12.95 12.47
N TRP A 53 -5.25 -13.19 12.44
CA TRP A 53 -6.14 -13.12 13.61
C TRP A 53 -5.69 -13.99 14.80
N THR A 54 -4.95 -15.07 14.54
CA THR A 54 -4.52 -16.04 15.54
C THR A 54 -3.01 -16.00 15.78
N PHE A 55 -2.47 -14.94 16.39
CA PHE A 55 -1.07 -14.80 16.89
C PHE A 55 0.11 -15.08 15.93
N PHE A 56 -0.10 -15.69 14.77
CA PHE A 56 0.92 -16.03 13.80
C PHE A 56 1.21 -14.82 12.92
N SER A 57 2.48 -14.47 12.85
CA SER A 57 3.01 -13.49 11.92
C SER A 57 3.87 -14.18 10.88
N PHE A 58 3.82 -13.70 9.64
CA PHE A 58 4.73 -14.15 8.59
C PHE A 58 5.18 -12.94 7.78
N PHE A 59 6.37 -13.02 7.20
CA PHE A 59 6.91 -11.98 6.34
C PHE A 59 6.58 -12.30 4.88
N ARG A 60 6.22 -11.27 4.11
CA ARG A 60 6.03 -11.40 2.66
C ARG A 60 6.67 -10.22 1.93
N PRO A 61 7.26 -10.47 0.74
CA PRO A 61 7.58 -9.39 -0.18
C PRO A 61 6.31 -8.64 -0.56
N ALA A 62 6.37 -7.33 -0.51
CA ALA A 62 5.29 -6.44 -0.91
C ALA A 62 5.89 -5.11 -1.38
N LEU A 63 5.16 -4.39 -2.22
CA LEU A 63 5.51 -3.01 -2.56
C LEU A 63 4.82 -2.09 -1.53
N LEU A 64 5.62 -1.38 -0.74
CA LEU A 64 5.11 -0.32 0.14
C LEU A 64 4.91 0.94 -0.68
N VAL A 65 3.77 1.61 -0.50
CA VAL A 65 3.42 2.85 -1.19
C VAL A 65 2.91 3.86 -0.16
N PHE A 66 3.44 5.07 -0.18
CA PHE A 66 2.96 6.18 0.66
C PHE A 66 3.31 7.53 0.03
N PRO A 67 2.66 8.63 0.44
CA PRO A 67 3.10 9.96 0.04
C PRO A 67 4.54 10.21 0.50
N ASP A 68 5.37 10.83 -0.34
CA ASP A 68 6.80 11.06 -0.06
C ASP A 68 7.01 11.80 1.29
N TRP A 69 6.23 12.86 1.52
CA TRP A 69 6.26 13.61 2.78
C TRP A 69 5.83 12.80 4.03
N ARG A 70 5.25 11.60 3.85
CA ARG A 70 4.83 10.66 4.92
C ARG A 70 5.78 9.50 5.15
N ILE A 71 6.94 9.41 4.48
CA ILE A 71 7.95 8.36 4.75
C ILE A 71 8.17 8.18 6.27
N HIS A 72 8.29 9.29 7.00
CA HIS A 72 8.58 9.29 8.43
C HIS A 72 7.37 9.03 9.34
N GLN A 73 6.16 9.03 8.80
CA GLN A 73 4.95 8.73 9.56
C GLN A 73 4.70 7.22 9.66
N GLY A 74 5.34 6.44 8.78
CA GLY A 74 5.25 4.98 8.79
C GLY A 74 3.82 4.50 8.63
N GLU A 75 3.05 5.13 7.75
CA GLU A 75 1.71 4.69 7.35
C GLU A 75 1.62 4.70 5.83
N GLY A 76 0.95 3.69 5.26
CA GLY A 76 0.83 3.57 3.81
C GLY A 76 -0.01 2.38 3.37
N ILE A 77 0.18 2.03 2.09
CA ILE A 77 -0.44 0.87 1.45
C ILE A 77 0.63 -0.17 1.17
N ALA A 78 0.37 -1.41 1.57
CA ALA A 78 1.14 -2.58 1.22
C ALA A 78 0.46 -3.33 0.07
N LEU A 79 1.16 -3.44 -1.06
CA LEU A 79 0.73 -4.20 -2.22
C LEU A 79 1.36 -5.59 -2.19
N LEU A 80 0.52 -6.60 -1.99
CA LEU A 80 0.94 -7.99 -1.92
C LEU A 80 0.37 -8.76 -3.10
N GLN A 81 1.26 -9.35 -3.91
CA GLN A 81 0.85 -10.27 -4.96
C GLN A 81 0.58 -11.65 -4.39
N LYS A 82 -0.55 -12.24 -4.75
CA LYS A 82 -0.93 -13.61 -4.39
C LYS A 82 -1.51 -14.33 -5.58
N GLU A 83 -1.29 -15.62 -5.66
CA GLU A 83 -1.99 -16.48 -6.62
C GLU A 83 -3.24 -17.09 -5.98
N ARG A 84 -4.37 -16.99 -6.66
CA ARG A 84 -5.62 -17.64 -6.23
C ARG A 84 -6.27 -18.32 -7.43
N LYS A 85 -6.47 -19.64 -7.32
CA LYS A 85 -7.04 -20.48 -8.41
C LYS A 85 -6.26 -20.37 -9.73
N GLY A 86 -4.93 -20.23 -9.66
CA GLY A 86 -4.06 -20.13 -10.84
C GLY A 86 -4.00 -18.74 -11.48
N SER A 87 -4.70 -17.74 -10.93
CA SER A 87 -4.64 -16.36 -11.41
C SER A 87 -3.88 -15.48 -10.41
N PRO A 88 -2.90 -14.68 -10.85
CA PRO A 88 -2.24 -13.70 -10.01
C PRO A 88 -3.23 -12.57 -9.64
N GLN A 89 -3.11 -12.08 -8.41
CA GLN A 89 -3.95 -11.01 -7.87
C GLN A 89 -3.10 -10.06 -7.03
N LEU A 90 -3.37 -8.76 -7.14
CA LEU A 90 -2.80 -7.73 -6.29
C LEU A 90 -3.75 -7.40 -5.14
N TRP A 91 -3.26 -7.53 -3.91
CA TRP A 91 -4.02 -7.28 -2.69
C TRP A 91 -3.47 -6.04 -1.98
N MET A 92 -4.35 -5.13 -1.59
CA MET A 92 -3.98 -3.82 -1.04
C MET A 92 -4.35 -3.77 0.45
N TYR A 93 -3.34 -3.65 1.30
CA TYR A 93 -3.53 -3.60 2.75
C TYR A 93 -3.10 -2.26 3.30
N ARG A 94 -3.82 -1.75 4.29
CA ARG A 94 -3.26 -0.67 5.12
C ARG A 94 -2.07 -1.23 5.89
N CYS A 95 -0.96 -0.53 5.85
CA CYS A 95 0.23 -0.88 6.61
C CYS A 95 0.70 0.28 7.47
N ARG A 96 1.32 -0.06 8.60
CA ARG A 96 1.79 0.93 9.58
C ARG A 96 3.02 0.42 10.35
N ASP A 97 3.88 1.34 10.77
CA ASP A 97 4.96 1.05 11.70
C ASP A 97 4.37 0.96 13.12
N PRO A 98 4.49 -0.19 13.81
CA PRO A 98 3.93 -0.38 15.13
C PRO A 98 4.56 0.50 16.22
N LEU A 99 5.75 1.06 16.00
CA LEU A 99 6.41 2.02 16.88
C LEU A 99 5.81 3.42 16.73
N LEU A 100 5.41 3.79 15.50
CA LEU A 100 4.79 5.08 15.20
C LEU A 100 3.27 5.05 15.36
N SER A 101 2.66 3.86 15.31
CA SER A 101 1.25 3.65 15.59
C SER A 101 0.91 3.76 17.09
N ARG A 102 1.91 4.01 17.95
CA ARG A 102 1.69 4.39 19.34
C ARG A 102 1.71 5.91 19.43
N PRO A 103 0.81 6.53 20.20
CA PRO A 103 0.81 7.98 20.35
C PRO A 103 2.14 8.42 20.97
N SER A 104 3.07 8.88 20.14
CA SER A 104 4.23 9.65 20.61
C SER A 104 3.85 11.12 20.61
N PRO A 105 4.44 11.95 21.49
CA PRO A 105 4.16 13.39 21.53
C PRO A 105 4.37 14.09 20.18
N TYR A 106 5.28 13.58 19.34
CA TYR A 106 5.53 14.09 18.00
C TYR A 106 4.39 13.72 17.03
N PHE A 107 3.83 12.52 17.15
CA PHE A 107 2.66 12.09 16.38
C PHE A 107 1.38 12.78 16.82
N THR A 108 1.25 13.14 18.10
CA THR A 108 0.08 13.89 18.60
C THR A 108 -0.04 15.27 17.95
N LEU A 109 1.07 15.89 17.51
CA LEU A 109 1.07 17.16 16.78
C LEU A 109 0.70 17.01 15.29
N LEU A 110 1.01 15.85 14.68
CA LEU A 110 0.65 15.52 13.29
C LEU A 110 -0.75 14.89 13.17
N ALA A 111 -1.26 14.29 14.26
CA ALA A 111 -2.58 13.67 14.40
C ALA A 111 -3.74 14.68 14.49
N ALA A 112 -3.50 15.96 14.14
CA ALA A 112 -4.54 16.96 14.01
C ALA A 112 -5.44 16.74 12.77
N ARG A 113 -5.11 15.76 11.90
CA ARG A 113 -5.96 15.37 10.79
C ARG A 113 -7.17 14.58 11.26
N SER A 114 -8.31 14.86 10.63
CA SER A 114 -9.53 14.13 10.92
C SER A 114 -9.48 12.73 10.27
N PRO A 115 -10.12 11.70 10.85
CA PRO A 115 -10.21 10.38 10.24
C PRO A 115 -10.74 10.40 8.80
N GLN A 116 -11.59 11.39 8.47
CA GLN A 116 -12.12 11.58 7.12
C GLN A 116 -11.02 11.95 6.10
N GLU A 117 -10.05 12.78 6.50
CA GLU A 117 -8.94 13.17 5.62
C GLU A 117 -8.01 12.00 5.35
N GLU A 118 -7.74 11.17 6.37
CA GLU A 118 -6.94 9.95 6.21
C GLU A 118 -7.60 8.95 5.27
N GLU A 119 -8.92 8.79 5.38
CA GLU A 119 -9.67 7.90 4.50
C GLU A 119 -9.71 8.42 3.05
N ALA A 120 -9.90 9.72 2.87
CA ALA A 120 -9.86 10.36 1.54
C ALA A 120 -8.50 10.18 0.87
N GLU A 121 -7.40 10.40 1.60
CA GLU A 121 -6.04 10.21 1.09
C GLU A 121 -5.78 8.74 0.74
N THR A 122 -6.18 7.81 1.62
CA THR A 122 -6.05 6.37 1.34
C THR A 122 -6.77 5.98 0.03
N ARG A 123 -7.97 6.53 -0.20
CA ARG A 123 -8.74 6.28 -1.43
C ARG A 123 -8.06 6.86 -2.66
N GLN A 124 -7.53 8.08 -2.57
CA GLN A 124 -6.79 8.70 -3.68
C GLN A 124 -5.56 7.87 -4.07
N MET A 125 -4.81 7.37 -3.09
CA MET A 125 -3.69 6.45 -3.35
C MET A 125 -4.17 5.15 -3.99
N GLU A 126 -5.28 4.58 -3.50
CA GLU A 126 -5.87 3.38 -4.09
C GLU A 126 -6.22 3.59 -5.57
N ASP A 127 -6.86 4.72 -5.90
CA ASP A 127 -7.25 5.05 -7.26
C ASP A 127 -6.04 5.19 -8.18
N ILE A 128 -4.97 5.86 -7.73
CA ILE A 128 -3.70 5.97 -8.47
C ILE A 128 -3.14 4.58 -8.78
N ILE A 129 -3.11 3.68 -7.80
CA ILE A 129 -2.58 2.32 -7.96
C ILE A 129 -3.47 1.51 -8.92
N ARG A 130 -4.79 1.62 -8.81
CA ARG A 130 -5.72 0.94 -9.72
C ARG A 130 -5.56 1.39 -11.15
N CYS A 131 -5.46 2.70 -11.39
CA CYS A 131 -5.22 3.27 -12.71
C CYS A 131 -3.87 2.81 -13.27
N SER A 132 -2.82 2.82 -12.44
CA SER A 132 -1.49 2.33 -12.79
C SER A 132 -1.51 0.88 -13.27
N VAL A 133 -2.20 0.01 -12.54
CA VAL A 133 -2.33 -1.41 -12.91
C VAL A 133 -3.12 -1.58 -14.20
N ARG A 134 -4.28 -0.92 -14.31
CA ARG A 134 -5.16 -1.06 -15.47
C ARG A 134 -4.46 -0.62 -16.75
N GLU A 135 -3.87 0.56 -16.76
CA GLU A 135 -3.33 1.17 -17.98
C GLU A 135 -2.09 0.45 -18.52
N TYR A 136 -1.24 -0.09 -17.63
CA TYR A 136 0.04 -0.68 -18.03
C TYR A 136 0.07 -2.20 -18.05
N PHE A 137 -0.80 -2.87 -17.29
CA PHE A 137 -0.77 -4.32 -17.15
C PHE A 137 -2.07 -5.00 -17.60
N GLU A 138 -3.13 -4.23 -17.85
CA GLU A 138 -4.42 -4.71 -18.35
C GLU A 138 -4.98 -3.85 -19.52
N PRO A 139 -4.23 -3.68 -20.62
CA PRO A 139 -4.60 -2.75 -21.70
C PRO A 139 -5.84 -3.16 -22.53
N GLU A 140 -6.49 -4.29 -22.24
CA GLU A 140 -7.68 -4.78 -22.96
C GLU A 140 -9.01 -4.24 -22.39
N TYR A 141 -8.97 -3.21 -21.54
CA TYR A 141 -10.15 -2.46 -21.03
C TYR A 141 -10.09 -0.97 -21.36
#